data_AF-A0A6B3ECY3-F1
#
_entry.id   AF-A0A6B3ECY3-F1
#
_cell.length_a   1.000
_cell.length_b   1.000
_cell.length_c   1.000
_cell.angle_alpha   90.00
_cell.angle_beta   90.00
_cell.angle_gamma   90.00
#
_symmetry.space_group_name_H-M   'P 1'
#
loop_
_entity.id
_entity.type
_entity.pdbx_description
1 polymer ?
#
loop_
_entity_poly.entity_id
_entity_poly.type
_entity_poly.pdbx_seq_one_letter_code
_entity_poly.pdbx_strand_id
1 'polypeptide(L)'
;HDAGGPVPAHRPSFPADTQVPRAGFLDGVDGFEPEFFGVSPREAAAMDPQQRLALELGWESLEHAGIVPGALRESATGVFLGAIWDDYAKLTHQY
;
A
#
# COMPACT_ATOMS: atom_id res chain seq x y z
N HIS A 1 6.28 11.02 -17.26
CA HIS A 1 5.55 9.81 -17.66
C HIS A 1 4.14 9.93 -17.11
N ASP A 2 3.14 9.93 -17.99
CA ASP A 2 1.72 10.20 -17.68
C ASP A 2 1.08 8.89 -17.16
N ALA A 3 0.88 8.78 -15.85
CA ALA A 3 0.37 7.58 -15.18
C ALA A 3 -1.17 7.59 -15.05
N GLY A 4 -1.88 8.03 -16.09
CA GLY A 4 -3.34 8.08 -16.12
C GLY A 4 -3.94 6.89 -16.86
N GLY A 5 -4.14 5.77 -16.17
CA GLY A 5 -4.88 4.62 -16.70
C GLY A 5 -6.39 4.70 -16.43
N PRO A 6 -7.24 3.99 -17.19
CA PRO A 6 -8.65 3.83 -16.86
C PRO A 6 -8.81 3.10 -15.52
N VAL A 7 -9.91 3.37 -14.80
CA VAL A 7 -10.21 2.71 -13.52
C VAL A 7 -10.23 1.18 -13.73
N PRO A 8 -9.43 0.40 -12.99
CA PRO A 8 -9.45 -1.06 -13.07
C PRO A 8 -10.82 -1.66 -12.72
N ALA A 9 -11.21 -2.72 -13.43
CA ALA A 9 -12.55 -3.32 -13.38
C ALA A 9 -12.96 -3.92 -12.01
N HIS A 10 -12.02 -4.12 -11.09
CA HIS A 10 -12.28 -4.66 -9.76
C HIS A 10 -12.66 -3.59 -8.72
N ARG A 11 -12.64 -2.30 -9.09
CA ARG A 11 -12.98 -1.20 -8.16
C ARG A 11 -14.46 -0.83 -8.26
N PRO A 12 -15.14 -0.49 -7.15
CA PRO A 12 -16.48 0.08 -7.20
C PRO A 12 -16.56 1.28 -8.16
N SER A 13 -17.58 1.29 -9.01
CA SER A 13 -17.82 2.35 -9.98
C SER A 13 -18.08 3.67 -9.27
N PHE A 14 -17.41 4.75 -9.71
CA PHE A 14 -17.75 6.09 -9.26
C PHE A 14 -19.17 6.46 -9.70
N PRO A 15 -19.93 7.25 -8.91
CA PRO A 15 -21.20 7.82 -9.34
C PRO A 15 -21.01 8.54 -10.68
N ALA A 16 -21.96 8.37 -11.61
CA ALA A 16 -21.84 8.81 -13.01
C ALA A 16 -21.58 10.31 -13.20
N ASP A 17 -21.80 11.12 -12.16
CA ASP A 17 -21.61 12.58 -12.16
C ASP A 17 -20.21 13.03 -11.65
N THR A 18 -19.32 12.07 -11.37
CA THR A 18 -17.97 12.36 -10.87
C THR A 18 -17.00 12.58 -12.03
N GLN A 19 -16.72 13.84 -12.39
CA GLN A 19 -15.56 14.14 -13.24
C GLN A 19 -14.28 13.89 -12.43
N VAL A 20 -13.65 12.73 -12.60
CA VAL A 20 -12.33 12.43 -12.03
C VAL A 20 -11.27 12.99 -12.98
N PRO A 21 -10.60 14.12 -12.69
CA PRO A 21 -9.66 14.73 -13.62
C PRO A 21 -8.30 14.05 -13.45
N ARG A 22 -8.18 12.83 -13.99
CA ARG A 22 -6.99 11.95 -13.94
C ARG A 22 -6.64 11.45 -12.53
N ALA A 23 -6.59 10.14 -12.38
CA ALA A 23 -6.11 9.46 -11.19
C ALA A 23 -5.00 8.49 -11.57
N GLY A 24 -3.94 8.43 -10.76
CA GLY A 24 -2.92 7.40 -10.85
C GLY A 24 -3.39 6.17 -10.09
N PHE A 25 -3.50 5.05 -10.77
CA PHE A 25 -3.85 3.77 -10.15
C PHE A 25 -2.59 2.94 -9.99
N LEU A 26 -2.39 2.39 -8.80
CA LEU A 26 -1.37 1.36 -8.56
C LEU A 26 -1.98 0.00 -8.93
N ASP A 27 -1.32 -0.73 -9.83
CA ASP A 27 -1.64 -2.12 -10.10
C ASP A 27 -1.14 -3.00 -8.94
N GLY A 28 -1.88 -4.03 -8.57
CA GLY A 28 -1.38 -5.05 -7.64
C GLY A 28 -1.41 -4.69 -6.14
N VAL A 29 -2.28 -3.77 -5.69
CA VAL A 29 -2.49 -3.48 -4.25
C VAL A 29 -2.92 -4.70 -3.40
N ASP A 30 -3.27 -5.80 -4.05
CA ASP A 30 -3.65 -7.07 -3.43
C ASP A 30 -2.46 -8.02 -3.19
N GLY A 31 -1.29 -7.70 -3.74
CA GLY A 31 -0.09 -8.56 -3.73
C GLY A 31 0.80 -8.36 -2.52
N PHE A 32 0.33 -8.78 -1.34
CA PHE A 32 1.15 -8.81 -0.11
C PHE A 32 1.65 -10.21 0.18
N GLU A 33 2.94 -10.35 0.53
CA GLU A 33 3.57 -11.61 0.94
C GLU A 33 3.65 -11.71 2.47
N PRO A 34 2.60 -12.18 3.16
CA PRO A 34 2.51 -12.07 4.62
C PRO A 34 3.55 -12.92 5.37
N GLU A 35 3.89 -14.09 4.85
CA GLU A 35 4.87 -14.99 5.48
C GLU A 35 6.27 -14.38 5.54
N PHE A 36 6.65 -13.61 4.52
CA PHE A 36 7.91 -12.89 4.47
C PHE A 36 8.05 -11.87 5.61
N PHE A 37 6.95 -11.16 5.91
CA PHE A 37 6.88 -10.19 7.01
C PHE A 37 6.53 -10.81 8.37
N GLY A 38 6.39 -12.14 8.46
CA GLY A 38 6.02 -12.84 9.69
C GLY A 38 4.58 -12.56 10.15
N VAL A 39 3.70 -12.19 9.22
CA VAL A 39 2.28 -11.89 9.46
C VAL A 39 1.45 -13.13 9.11
N SER A 40 0.47 -13.50 9.94
CA SER A 40 -0.43 -14.61 9.60
C SER A 40 -1.43 -14.25 8.50
N PRO A 41 -1.98 -15.21 7.74
CA PRO A 41 -3.00 -14.93 6.73
C PRO A 41 -4.22 -14.17 7.27
N ARG A 42 -4.60 -14.45 8.52
CA ARG A 42 -5.71 -13.77 9.19
C ARG A 42 -5.39 -12.31 9.50
N GLU A 43 -4.18 -12.04 9.98
CA GLU A 43 -3.74 -10.67 10.25
C GLU A 43 -3.58 -9.89 8.94
N ALA A 44 -2.98 -10.50 7.91
CA ALA A 44 -2.81 -9.91 6.60
C ALA A 44 -4.14 -9.50 5.96
N ALA A 45 -5.18 -10.34 6.07
CA ALA A 45 -6.52 -10.03 5.59
C ALA A 45 -7.18 -8.85 6.32
N ALA A 46 -6.77 -8.57 7.56
CA ALA A 46 -7.27 -7.46 8.36
C ALA A 46 -6.41 -6.19 8.27
N MET A 47 -5.23 -6.26 7.65
CA MET A 47 -4.34 -5.10 7.50
C MET A 47 -4.87 -4.12 6.45
N ASP A 48 -4.81 -2.83 6.82
CA ASP A 48 -5.04 -1.73 5.90
C ASP A 48 -4.04 -1.83 4.73
N PRO A 49 -4.49 -1.75 3.47
CA PRO A 49 -3.61 -1.81 2.29
C PRO A 49 -2.47 -0.79 2.31
N GLN A 50 -2.65 0.39 2.92
CA GLN A 50 -1.56 1.35 3.09
C GLN A 50 -0.45 0.81 3.99
N GLN A 51 -0.80 0.03 5.02
CA GLN A 51 0.19 -0.62 5.89
C GLN A 51 0.95 -1.73 5.14
N ARG A 52 0.25 -2.52 4.30
CA ARG A 52 0.88 -3.56 3.47
C ARG A 52 1.86 -2.94 2.46
N LEU A 53 1.43 -1.90 1.74
CA LEU A 53 2.28 -1.14 0.82
C LEU A 53 3.48 -0.51 1.52
N ALA A 54 3.31 0.01 2.74
CA ALA A 54 4.43 0.58 3.49
C ALA A 54 5.50 -0.47 3.84
N LEU A 55 5.10 -1.71 4.13
CA LEU A 55 6.03 -2.81 4.39
C LEU A 55 6.80 -3.22 3.13
N GLU A 56 6.10 -3.38 2.01
CA GLU A 56 6.70 -3.72 0.71
C GLU A 56 7.68 -2.64 0.25
N LEU A 57 7.26 -1.37 0.20
CA LEU A 57 8.11 -0.27 -0.23
C LEU A 57 9.30 -0.07 0.71
N GLY A 58 9.10 -0.28 2.01
CA GLY A 58 10.18 -0.26 2.99
C GLY A 58 11.23 -1.33 2.69
N TRP A 59 10.80 -2.56 2.38
CA TRP A 59 11.69 -3.64 1.98
C TRP A 59 12.43 -3.34 0.67
N GLU A 60 11.71 -2.96 -0.39
CA GLU A 60 12.31 -2.61 -1.69
C GLU A 60 13.34 -1.50 -1.56
N SER A 61 13.10 -0.51 -0.69
CA SER A 61 14.04 0.58 -0.44
C SER A 61 15.34 0.08 0.20
N LEU A 62 15.26 -0.88 1.13
CA LEU A 62 16.43 -1.49 1.75
C LEU A 62 17.20 -2.36 0.77
N GLU A 63 16.52 -3.17 -0.05
CA GLU A 63 17.14 -3.96 -1.10
C GLU A 63 17.85 -3.08 -2.12
N HIS A 64 17.18 -2.03 -2.59
CA HIS A 64 17.77 -1.08 -3.54
C HIS A 64 19.02 -0.40 -2.97
N ALA A 65 19.02 -0.10 -1.67
CA ALA A 65 20.17 0.47 -0.97
C ALA A 65 21.27 -0.57 -0.65
N GLY A 66 21.03 -1.86 -0.88
CA GLY A 66 21.94 -2.94 -0.50
C GLY A 66 22.10 -3.10 1.01
N ILE A 67 21.11 -2.65 1.80
CA ILE A 67 21.13 -2.69 3.26
C ILE A 67 20.45 -3.97 3.72
N VAL A 68 21.21 -4.83 4.42
CA VAL A 68 20.62 -5.97 5.11
C VAL A 68 19.83 -5.45 6.32
N PRO A 69 18.53 -5.75 6.45
CA PRO A 69 17.70 -5.19 7.53
C PRO A 69 18.23 -5.51 8.93
N GLY A 70 18.87 -6.68 9.12
CA GLY A 70 19.53 -7.03 10.37
C GLY A 70 20.61 -6.04 10.80
N ALA A 71 21.23 -5.31 9.87
CA ALA A 71 22.21 -4.27 10.14
C ALA A 71 21.59 -2.98 10.73
N LEU A 72 20.27 -2.81 10.60
CA LEU A 72 19.52 -1.71 11.21
C LEU A 72 19.05 -2.05 12.63
N ARG A 73 19.20 -3.31 13.07
CA ARG A 73 18.88 -3.69 14.43
C ARG A 73 19.83 -2.95 15.37
N GLU A 74 19.28 -2.21 16.34
CA GLU A 74 20.04 -1.38 17.30
C GLU A 74 20.72 -0.13 16.70
N SER A 75 20.45 0.22 15.43
CA SER A 75 20.87 1.50 14.86
C SER A 75 19.87 2.62 15.20
N ALA A 76 20.32 3.86 15.09
CA ALA A 76 19.46 5.05 15.21
C ALA A 76 18.70 5.34 13.90
N THR A 77 18.03 4.35 13.32
CA THR A 77 17.28 4.50 12.07
C THR A 77 15.84 4.92 12.33
N GLY A 78 15.43 6.03 11.71
CA GLY A 78 14.05 6.54 11.77
C GLY A 78 13.25 6.18 10.52
N VAL A 79 11.94 5.98 10.68
CA VAL A 79 10.99 5.77 9.59
C VAL A 79 9.94 6.89 9.64
N PHE A 80 9.76 7.58 8.51
CA PHE A 80 8.78 8.66 8.38
C PHE A 80 7.82 8.31 7.23
N LEU A 81 6.53 8.21 7.54
CA LEU A 81 5.48 7.86 6.57
C LEU A 81 4.48 9.01 6.49
N GLY A 82 4.19 9.47 5.27
CA GLY A 82 3.06 10.36 5.00
C GLY A 82 1.82 9.54 4.69
N ALA A 83 0.88 9.44 5.63
CA ALA A 83 -0.40 8.79 5.41
C ALA A 83 -1.52 9.85 5.36
N ILE A 84 -2.34 9.80 4.31
CA ILE A 84 -3.58 10.60 4.20
C ILE A 84 -4.73 9.66 4.58
N TRP A 85 -5.20 9.79 5.81
CA TRP A 85 -5.76 8.71 6.61
C TRP A 85 -7.21 8.29 6.30
N ASP A 86 -7.93 8.96 5.38
CA ASP A 86 -9.40 8.94 5.46
C ASP A 86 -10.13 8.25 4.28
N ASP A 87 -9.42 7.69 3.30
CA ASP A 87 -10.08 7.12 2.10
C ASP A 87 -10.32 5.60 2.22
N TYR A 88 -9.44 4.84 2.89
CA TYR A 88 -9.59 3.38 2.98
C TYR A 88 -10.58 2.93 4.06
N ALA A 89 -10.54 3.57 5.23
CA ALA A 89 -11.51 3.33 6.30
C ALA A 89 -12.95 3.63 5.85
N LYS A 90 -13.15 4.68 5.03
CA LYS A 90 -14.47 5.02 4.45
C LYS A 90 -14.93 4.00 3.42
N LEU A 91 -14.03 3.36 2.67
CA LEU A 91 -14.38 2.30 1.71
C LEU A 91 -14.81 1.02 2.42
N THR A 92 -14.18 0.67 3.55
CA THR A 92 -14.53 -0.52 4.35
C THR A 92 -15.81 -0.38 5.16
N HIS A 93 -16.30 0.84 5.41
CA HIS A 93 -17.55 1.10 6.13
C HIS A 93 -18.81 1.11 5.24
N GLN A 94 -18.70 0.82 3.94
CA GLN A 94 -19.84 0.75 3.01
C GLN A 94 -20.31 -0.68 2.67
N TYR A 95 -19.97 -1.68 3.50
CA TYR A 95 -20.56 -3.02 3.43
C TYR A 95 -21.24 -3.39 4.75
#